data_AF-U9TQF6-F1
#
_entry.id   AF-U9TQF6-F1
#
_cell.length_a   1.000
_cell.length_b   1.000
_cell.length_c   1.000
_cell.angle_alpha   90.00
_cell.angle_beta   90.00
_cell.angle_gamma   90.00
#
_symmetry.space_group_name_H-M   'P 1'
#
loop_
_entity.id
_entity.type
_entity.pdbx_description
1 polymer ?
#
loop_
_entity_poly.entity_id
_entity_poly.type
_entity_poly.pdbx_seq_one_letter_code
_entity_poly.pdbx_strand_id
1 'polypeptide(L)'
;MELVDDERFWRKLSTSLPISLKDLTISIGPVFWLMVLHWLFENMKCKLEILQFPLSIFIDDEYLCIITQYAKLMGSLKRLALHNSNRITQKGLSKALLVIETITNTGEYNY
;
A
#
# COMPACT_ATOMS: atom_id res chain seq x y z
N MET A 1 22.65 -1.25 9.88
CA MET A 1 21.33 -0.60 9.90
C MET A 1 20.64 -1.08 8.65
N GLU A 2 19.57 -1.86 8.78
CA GLU A 2 18.80 -2.29 7.63
C GLU A 2 17.96 -1.11 7.12
N LEU A 3 17.75 -1.02 5.81
CA LEU A 3 16.99 0.07 5.20
C LEU A 3 15.55 0.15 5.76
N VAL A 4 15.01 -0.97 6.23
CA VAL A 4 13.66 -1.07 6.80
C VAL A 4 13.48 -0.23 8.07
N ASP A 5 14.57 0.07 8.79
CA ASP A 5 14.55 0.86 10.03
C ASP A 5 14.88 2.34 9.82
N ASP A 6 15.25 2.76 8.59
CA ASP A 6 15.66 4.13 8.31
C ASP A 6 14.46 5.02 7.94
N GLU A 7 13.80 5.56 8.96
CA GLU A 7 12.69 6.50 8.80
C GLU A 7 13.04 7.70 7.91
N ARG A 8 14.25 8.26 8.06
CA ARG A 8 14.67 9.46 7.32
C ARG A 8 14.75 9.16 5.83
N PHE A 9 15.27 7.99 5.48
CA PHE A 9 15.29 7.53 4.10
C PHE A 9 13.88 7.44 3.52
N TRP A 10 12.95 6.76 4.21
CA TRP A 10 11.59 6.55 3.68
C TRP A 10 10.78 7.84 3.55
N ARG A 11 10.90 8.76 4.51
CA ARG A 11 10.28 10.09 4.43
C ARG A 11 10.87 10.94 3.30
N LYS A 12 12.18 10.84 3.06
CA LYS A 12 12.82 11.53 1.94
C LYS A 12 12.37 10.95 0.61
N LEU A 13 12.28 9.61 0.50
CA LEU A 13 11.82 8.95 -0.71
C LEU A 13 10.39 9.37 -1.07
N SER A 14 9.46 9.34 -0.11
CA SER A 14 8.04 9.66 -0.36
C SER A 14 7.80 11.08 -0.86
N THR A 15 8.63 12.04 -0.44
CA THR A 15 8.60 13.42 -0.94
C THR A 15 9.33 13.62 -2.28
N SER A 16 10.17 12.66 -2.67
CA SER A 16 10.92 12.67 -3.93
C SER A 16 10.16 12.00 -5.08
N LEU A 17 9.07 11.28 -4.79
CA LEU A 17 8.24 10.64 -5.82
C LEU A 17 7.58 11.69 -6.73
N PRO A 18 7.54 11.47 -8.05
CA PRO A 18 6.88 12.40 -8.97
C PRO A 18 5.39 12.57 -8.66
N ILE A 19 4.88 13.80 -8.66
CA ILE A 19 3.45 14.08 -8.43
C ILE A 19 2.56 13.44 -9.52
N SER A 20 3.12 13.25 -10.73
CA SER A 20 2.47 12.57 -11.85
C SER A 20 2.41 11.05 -11.71
N LEU A 21 3.01 10.45 -10.68
CA LEU A 21 2.94 9.02 -10.44
C LEU A 21 1.48 8.61 -10.13
N LYS A 22 0.93 7.74 -10.96
CA LYS A 22 -0.44 7.21 -10.84
C LYS A 22 -0.49 5.77 -10.40
N ASP A 23 0.50 4.98 -10.82
CA ASP A 23 0.54 3.55 -10.59
C ASP A 23 1.79 3.22 -9.80
N LEU A 24 1.60 2.57 -8.64
CA LEU A 24 2.70 2.15 -7.78
C LEU A 24 2.55 0.66 -7.44
N THR A 25 3.64 -0.08 -7.62
CA THR A 25 3.76 -1.48 -7.20
C THR A 25 4.81 -1.59 -6.11
N ILE A 26 4.46 -2.23 -5.00
CA ILE A 26 5.35 -2.45 -3.86
C ILE A 26 5.38 -3.95 -3.54
N SER A 27 6.54 -4.55 -3.69
CA SER A 27 6.79 -5.93 -3.27
C SER A 27 7.44 -5.94 -1.89
N ILE A 28 6.75 -6.53 -0.91
CA ILE A 28 7.21 -6.58 0.48
C ILE A 28 7.65 -8.01 0.80
N GLY A 29 8.90 -8.15 1.24
CA GLY A 29 9.45 -9.41 1.74
C GLY A 29 8.97 -9.76 3.16
N PRO A 30 9.45 -10.86 3.76
CA PRO A 30 8.95 -11.43 5.02
C PRO A 30 9.31 -10.64 6.30
N VAL A 31 9.64 -9.36 6.18
CA VAL A 31 9.98 -8.47 7.32
C VAL A 31 8.73 -7.66 7.70
N PHE A 32 8.73 -6.99 8.86
CA PHE A 32 7.65 -6.10 9.25
C PHE A 32 7.78 -4.73 8.56
N TRP A 33 6.89 -4.43 7.61
CA TRP A 33 6.94 -3.20 6.79
C TRP A 33 5.86 -2.18 7.14
N LEU A 34 5.05 -2.44 8.17
CA LEU A 34 3.92 -1.58 8.53
C LEU A 34 4.35 -0.12 8.76
N MET A 35 5.44 0.09 9.53
CA MET A 35 6.00 1.41 9.79
C MET A 35 6.60 2.07 8.54
N VAL A 36 7.23 1.27 7.68
CA VAL A 36 7.74 1.77 6.40
C VAL A 36 6.61 2.31 5.52
N LEU A 37 5.50 1.56 5.39
CA LEU A 37 4.34 2.03 4.63
C LEU A 37 3.71 3.27 5.27
N HIS A 38 3.65 3.34 6.60
CA HIS A 38 3.20 4.52 7.31
C HIS A 38 4.04 5.75 6.92
N TRP A 39 5.36 5.69 7.07
CA TRP A 39 6.26 6.80 6.73
C TRP A 39 6.21 7.17 5.25
N LEU A 40 6.10 6.16 4.38
CA LEU A 40 6.00 6.35 2.95
C LEU A 40 4.71 7.10 2.60
N PHE A 41 3.55 6.61 3.01
CA PHE A 41 2.26 7.17 2.62
C PHE A 41 1.91 8.48 3.32
N GLU A 42 2.36 8.70 4.55
CA GLU A 42 2.09 9.93 5.31
C GLU A 42 2.63 11.19 4.61
N ASN A 43 3.76 11.09 3.91
CA ASN A 43 4.45 12.24 3.31
C ASN A 43 4.33 12.28 1.78
N MET A 44 3.72 11.25 1.19
CA MET A 44 3.58 11.11 -0.24
C MET A 44 2.63 12.17 -0.80
N LYS A 45 3.02 12.84 -1.88
CA LYS A 45 2.18 13.86 -2.56
C LYS A 45 1.53 13.38 -3.85
N CYS A 46 1.94 12.22 -4.36
CA CYS A 46 1.36 11.68 -5.57
C CYS A 46 -0.05 11.16 -5.29
N LYS A 47 -0.96 11.42 -6.23
CA LYS A 47 -2.35 10.99 -6.19
C LYS A 47 -2.48 9.70 -6.99
N LEU A 48 -2.13 8.59 -6.34
CA LEU A 48 -2.17 7.28 -6.95
C LEU A 48 -3.61 6.92 -7.34
N GLU A 49 -3.75 6.31 -8.51
CA GLU A 49 -4.98 5.70 -9.00
C GLU A 49 -4.95 4.18 -8.83
N ILE A 50 -3.76 3.58 -8.93
CA ILE A 50 -3.53 2.14 -8.78
C ILE A 50 -2.39 1.88 -7.79
N LEU A 51 -2.65 1.04 -6.79
CA LEU A 51 -1.64 0.53 -5.85
C LEU A 51 -1.65 -0.99 -5.84
N GLN A 52 -0.49 -1.62 -5.94
CA GLN A 52 -0.36 -3.08 -6.07
C GLN A 52 0.66 -3.66 -5.10
N PHE A 53 0.32 -4.80 -4.50
CA PHE A 53 1.17 -5.58 -3.61
C PHE A 53 1.22 -7.06 -4.05
N PRO A 54 1.84 -7.36 -5.21
CA PRO A 54 1.70 -8.65 -5.88
C PRO A 54 2.42 -9.81 -5.18
N LEU A 55 3.43 -9.56 -4.33
CA LEU A 55 4.19 -10.61 -3.63
C LEU A 55 4.07 -10.55 -2.11
N SER A 56 3.18 -9.69 -1.60
CA SER A 56 3.11 -9.34 -0.18
C SER A 56 2.05 -10.17 0.54
N ILE A 57 2.38 -11.42 0.90
CA ILE A 57 1.42 -12.35 1.52
C ILE A 57 1.03 -11.96 2.96
N PHE A 58 1.78 -11.07 3.59
CA PHE A 58 1.61 -10.71 5.01
C PHE A 58 0.70 -9.50 5.23
N ILE A 59 0.14 -8.92 4.17
CA ILE A 59 -0.78 -7.78 4.28
C ILE A 59 -2.03 -8.22 5.05
N ASP A 60 -2.28 -7.58 6.18
CA ASP A 60 -3.46 -7.79 7.02
C ASP A 60 -4.28 -6.50 7.17
N ASP A 61 -5.23 -6.49 8.11
CA ASP A 61 -6.10 -5.36 8.38
C ASP A 61 -5.35 -4.09 8.83
N GLU A 62 -4.18 -4.20 9.47
CA GLU A 62 -3.38 -3.05 9.88
C GLU A 62 -2.75 -2.35 8.67
N TYR A 63 -2.17 -3.13 7.77
CA TYR A 63 -1.67 -2.63 6.49
C TYR A 63 -2.79 -1.98 5.67
N LEU A 64 -3.93 -2.65 5.59
CA LEU A 64 -5.11 -2.13 4.89
C LEU A 64 -5.60 -0.82 5.49
N CYS A 65 -5.54 -0.66 6.81
CA CYS A 65 -5.91 0.58 7.49
C CYS A 65 -5.06 1.76 7.02
N ILE A 66 -3.73 1.60 6.97
CA ILE A 66 -2.81 2.65 6.49
C ILE A 66 -3.11 3.00 5.03
N ILE A 67 -3.27 2.00 4.17
CA ILE A 67 -3.58 2.18 2.74
C ILE A 67 -4.91 2.94 2.59
N THR A 68 -5.91 2.58 3.38
CA THR A 68 -7.24 3.20 3.36
C THR A 68 -7.19 4.66 3.85
N GLN A 69 -6.38 4.96 4.87
CA GLN A 69 -6.17 6.33 5.34
C GLN A 69 -5.53 7.20 4.25
N TYR A 70 -4.48 6.70 3.59
CA TYR A 70 -3.88 7.36 2.43
C TYR A 70 -4.91 7.60 1.32
N ALA A 71 -5.68 6.57 0.95
CA ALA A 71 -6.71 6.65 -0.08
C ALA A 71 -7.76 7.73 0.24
N LYS A 72 -8.19 7.79 1.51
CA LYS A 72 -9.14 8.80 2.00
C LYS A 72 -8.58 10.21 1.92
N LEU A 73 -7.31 10.40 2.26
CA LEU A 73 -6.65 11.72 2.24
C LEU A 73 -6.41 12.22 0.81
N MET A 74 -5.98 11.34 -0.10
CA MET A 74 -5.68 11.72 -1.48
C MET A 74 -6.90 11.78 -2.39
N GLY A 75 -7.93 10.98 -2.09
CA GLY A 75 -9.20 10.94 -2.82
C GLY A 75 -9.09 10.44 -4.26
N SER A 76 -8.02 9.72 -4.62
CA SER A 76 -7.74 9.31 -5.99
C SER A 76 -7.57 7.82 -6.22
N LEU A 77 -7.44 7.02 -5.15
CA LEU A 77 -7.11 5.60 -5.27
C LEU A 77 -8.34 4.79 -5.70
N LYS A 78 -8.37 4.39 -6.97
CA LYS A 78 -9.46 3.62 -7.56
C LYS A 78 -9.26 2.13 -7.34
N ARG A 79 -8.03 1.64 -7.51
CA ARG A 79 -7.74 0.20 -7.47
C ARG A 79 -6.63 -0.14 -6.47
N LEU A 80 -6.91 -1.08 -5.59
CA LEU A 80 -5.94 -1.78 -4.76
C LEU A 80 -5.84 -3.25 -5.20
N ALA A 81 -4.68 -3.67 -5.67
CA ALA A 81 -4.40 -5.08 -5.98
C ALA A 81 -3.54 -5.70 -4.89
N LEU A 82 -4.00 -6.80 -4.31
CA LEU A 82 -3.34 -7.50 -3.22
C LEU A 82 -3.01 -8.92 -3.63
N HIS A 83 -1.98 -9.50 -3.04
CA HIS A 83 -1.72 -10.92 -3.23
C HIS A 83 -2.89 -11.79 -2.74
N ASN A 84 -3.18 -12.90 -3.42
CA ASN A 84 -4.28 -13.82 -3.06
C ASN A 84 -4.23 -14.35 -1.63
N SER A 85 -3.02 -14.60 -1.12
CA SER A 85 -2.80 -15.14 0.22
C SER A 85 -2.65 -14.06 1.31
N ASN A 86 -3.20 -12.87 1.08
CA ASN A 86 -3.23 -11.83 2.12
C ASN A 86 -4.09 -12.28 3.32
N ARG A 87 -3.91 -11.60 4.45
CA ARG A 87 -4.51 -11.94 5.76
C ARG A 87 -5.63 -10.97 6.15
N ILE A 88 -6.15 -10.18 5.21
CA ILE A 88 -7.22 -9.23 5.47
C ILE A 88 -8.51 -9.98 5.80
N THR A 89 -9.20 -9.50 6.83
CA THR A 89 -10.51 -10.04 7.20
C THR A 89 -11.60 -9.45 6.32
N GLN A 90 -12.72 -10.16 6.19
CA GLN A 90 -13.90 -9.62 5.49
C GLN A 90 -14.38 -8.30 6.08
N LYS A 91 -14.23 -8.10 7.39
CA LYS A 91 -14.57 -6.84 8.06
C LYS A 91 -13.63 -5.71 7.65
N GLY A 92 -12.32 -6.00 7.55
CA GLY A 92 -11.33 -5.06 7.04
C GLY A 92 -11.63 -4.64 5.59
N LEU A 93 -11.87 -5.64 4.74
CA LEU A 93 -12.19 -5.43 3.32
C LEU A 93 -13.44 -4.56 3.14
N SER A 94 -14.54 -4.89 3.82
CA SER A 94 -15.79 -4.12 3.73
C SER A 94 -15.64 -2.66 4.13
N LYS A 95 -14.75 -2.35 5.11
CA LYS A 95 -14.46 -0.97 5.49
C LYS A 95 -13.64 -0.25 4.43
N ALA A 96 -12.64 -0.92 3.87
CA ALA A 96 -11.78 -0.32 2.85
C ALA A 96 -12.54 -0.02 1.55
N LEU A 97 -13.51 -0.86 1.17
CA LEU A 97 -14.39 -0.64 0.01
C LEU A 97 -15.33 0.57 0.14
N LEU A 98 -15.47 1.17 1.33
CA LEU A 98 -16.16 2.46 1.49
C LEU A 98 -15.34 3.65 0.98
N VAL A 99 -14.06 3.44 0.71
CA VAL A 99 -13.10 4.49 0.32
C VAL A 99 -12.42 4.17 -1.01
N ILE A 100 -12.07 2.90 -1.24
CA ILE A 100 -11.37 2.43 -2.44
C ILE A 100 -12.40 1.74 -3.34
N GLU A 101 -12.52 2.20 -4.58
CA GLU A 101 -13.57 1.73 -5.51
C GLU A 101 -13.48 0.23 -5.79
N THR A 102 -12.27 -0.30 -5.93
CA THR A 102 -12.06 -1.70 -6.28
C THR A 102 -10.85 -2.27 -5.55
N ILE A 103 -11.07 -3.37 -4.82
CA ILE A 103 -10.02 -4.15 -4.19
C ILE A 103 -10.03 -5.55 -4.82
N THR A 104 -8.92 -5.94 -5.43
CA THR A 104 -8.77 -7.23 -6.12
C THR A 104 -7.68 -8.05 -5.48
N ASN A 105 -7.94 -9.34 -5.31
CA ASN A 105 -6.90 -10.31 -5.03
C ASN A 105 -6.34 -10.80 -6.37
N THR A 106 -5.06 -10.54 -6.61
CA THR A 106 -4.32 -11.03 -7.76
C THR A 106 -3.49 -12.24 -7.35
N GLY A 107 -3.76 -13.37 -8.00
CA GLY A 107 -2.89 -14.54 -7.95
C GLY A 107 -1.66 -14.26 -8.80
N GLU A 108 -0.52 -14.78 -8.33
CA GLU A 108 0.80 -14.65 -8.91
C GLU A 108 0.78 -14.48 -10.45
N TYR A 109 1.45 -13.43 -10.94
CA TYR A 109 1.99 -13.51 -12.30
C TYR A 109 2.93 -14.72 -12.29
N ASN A 110 2.45 -15.83 -12.84
CA ASN A 110 3.26 -16.98 -13.19
C ASN A 110 4.40 -16.49 -14.10
N TYR A 111 5.61 -16.43 -13.55
CA TYR A 111 6.84 -16.51 -14.33
C TYR A 111 7.37 -17.93 -14.19
#